data_AF-A0A936BMW9-F1
#
_entry.id   AF-A0A936BMW9-F1
#
_cell.length_a   1.000
_cell.length_b   1.000
_cell.length_c   1.000
_cell.angle_alpha   90.00
_cell.angle_beta   90.00
_cell.angle_gamma   90.00
#
_symmetry.space_group_name_H-M   'P 1'
#
loop_
_entity.id
_entity.type
_entity.pdbx_description
1 polymer ?
#
loop_
_entity_poly.entity_id
_entity_poly.type
_entity_poly.pdbx_seq_one_letter_code
_entity_poly.pdbx_strand_id
1 'polypeptide(L)'
;MQMGVEEFRQLIPILHPRTRLQDLDALRAWYEAMADVFRLVIPADLLALWLYDEDGVPILVEPEALAEDNLLIPYAKPLVDGPELAQVEDRIRRAGYGSVQLRPIRHGGQDVALILLAAFSPYAHGETTGRLMAVATDAMAPMLARVVSSGRHELHAPVAPRPSLPTVLPAAPAAEAPAHPAEHHASPVREEDPGLAVLGSIADAIGGAGTPRDLMLALSFALQAVLPHDCYELLIPDGDGEHHYRLGLHGHGALWGDPALTWNRATLDPGSLFAGGGSLLIHDAQRAGLPPLPELVTVRGAEVPPRALIGVPLRVVERLAGYILLGSAGPGLYREEDLVLLDRIGAVLAPRVEGMVLAWQYGVLRGQFDLLRHVPGHLAKVAELLATTPFLGEGMLFAAGAGHAPGGALEFCVRTSGEHRVAVVRPGVSTPLADLPHEPIEGSGVAQVMRGELPYLLASQLESGSQVGVLVVPLRTGGEVFGAMAVTSEGLRPFSRSDMALAQQLADLAAPHLDLARRSSGLALPPMPGWKRPTFRTERERGE
;
A
#
# COMPACT_ATOMS: atom_id res chain seq x y z
N MET A 1 -15.77 31.65 28.34
CA MET A 1 -15.30 30.27 28.07
C MET A 1 -13.84 30.42 27.67
N GLN A 2 -12.89 30.05 28.53
CA GLN A 2 -11.47 30.11 28.16
C GLN A 2 -11.19 28.87 27.29
N MET A 3 -10.97 29.09 25.99
CA MET A 3 -10.56 28.04 25.07
C MET A 3 -9.21 27.48 25.51
N GLY A 4 -9.07 26.15 25.51
CA GLY A 4 -7.80 25.50 25.86
C GLY A 4 -6.72 25.78 24.81
N VAL A 5 -5.45 25.73 25.23
CA VAL A 5 -4.29 25.95 24.32
C VAL A 5 -4.25 24.91 23.20
N GLU A 6 -4.64 23.67 23.47
CA GLU A 6 -4.72 22.60 22.47
C GLU A 6 -5.88 22.76 21.49
N GLU A 7 -7.07 23.16 21.98
CA GLU A 7 -8.20 23.51 21.11
C GLU A 7 -7.81 24.64 20.16
N PHE A 8 -7.10 25.66 20.65
CA PHE A 8 -6.62 26.75 19.82
C PHE A 8 -5.64 26.28 18.73
N ARG A 9 -4.74 25.33 19.06
CA ARG A 9 -3.80 24.75 18.09
C ARG A 9 -4.52 24.04 16.94
N GLN A 10 -5.61 23.32 17.24
CA GLN A 10 -6.38 22.58 16.23
C GLN A 10 -7.17 23.50 15.29
N LEU A 11 -7.43 24.74 15.70
CA LEU A 11 -8.11 25.74 14.88
C LEU A 11 -7.18 26.42 13.87
N ILE A 12 -5.85 26.27 13.99
CA ILE A 12 -4.92 26.89 13.05
C ILE A 12 -5.13 26.30 11.65
N PRO A 13 -5.48 27.13 10.64
CA PRO A 13 -5.80 26.64 9.31
C PRO A 13 -4.57 26.03 8.63
N ILE A 14 -4.79 24.93 7.92
CA ILE A 14 -3.73 24.25 7.19
C ILE A 14 -3.48 24.98 5.88
N LEU A 15 -2.22 25.35 5.63
CA LEU A 15 -1.80 25.93 4.37
C LEU A 15 -1.65 24.83 3.29
N HIS A 16 -2.18 25.08 2.10
CA HIS A 16 -2.19 24.10 1.03
C HIS A 16 -0.75 23.71 0.59
N PRO A 17 -0.47 22.42 0.34
CA PRO A 17 0.84 21.91 -0.10
C PRO A 17 1.50 22.61 -1.28
N ARG A 18 0.68 23.11 -2.21
CA ARG A 18 1.16 23.75 -3.44
C ARG A 18 1.41 25.25 -3.30
N THR A 19 1.07 25.86 -2.17
CA THR A 19 1.23 27.31 -1.98
C THR A 19 2.71 27.66 -1.98
N ARG A 20 3.10 28.50 -2.93
CA ARG A 20 4.46 29.03 -3.04
C ARG A 20 4.54 30.44 -2.46
N LEU A 21 5.77 30.91 -2.22
CA LEU A 21 6.02 32.27 -1.77
C LEU A 21 5.45 33.33 -2.74
N GLN A 22 5.35 32.99 -4.02
CA GLN A 22 4.84 33.85 -5.10
C GLN A 22 3.30 33.89 -5.15
N ASP A 23 2.62 32.92 -4.52
CA ASP A 23 1.16 32.81 -4.53
C ASP A 23 0.54 33.70 -3.44
N LEU A 24 0.76 35.03 -3.54
CA LEU A 24 0.34 35.99 -2.52
C LEU A 24 -1.17 35.92 -2.25
N ASP A 25 -2.01 35.71 -3.27
CA ASP A 25 -3.46 35.56 -3.08
C ASP A 25 -3.83 34.37 -2.19
N ALA A 26 -3.13 33.23 -2.34
CA ALA A 26 -3.37 32.05 -1.52
C ALA A 26 -2.86 32.24 -0.08
N LEU A 27 -1.74 32.95 0.09
CA LEU A 27 -1.21 33.31 1.40
C LEU A 27 -2.10 34.33 2.12
N ARG A 28 -2.67 35.30 1.39
CA ARG A 28 -3.66 36.26 1.88
C ARG A 28 -4.93 35.56 2.36
N ALA A 29 -5.50 34.67 1.55
CA ALA A 29 -6.69 33.91 1.94
C ALA A 29 -6.44 33.03 3.18
N TRP A 30 -5.27 32.40 3.27
CA TRP A 30 -4.89 31.65 4.47
C TRP A 30 -4.67 32.56 5.69
N TYR A 31 -4.03 33.71 5.48
CA TYR A 31 -3.84 34.72 6.52
C TYR A 31 -5.19 35.21 7.07
N GLU A 32 -6.17 35.49 6.22
CA GLU A 32 -7.51 35.89 6.66
C GLU A 32 -8.17 34.83 7.54
N ALA A 33 -8.12 33.56 7.12
CA ALA A 33 -8.63 32.45 7.93
C ALA A 33 -7.89 32.33 9.28
N MET A 34 -6.58 32.54 9.29
CA MET A 34 -5.76 32.53 10.50
C MET A 34 -6.10 33.73 11.40
N ALA A 35 -6.27 34.91 10.82
CA ALA A 35 -6.64 36.14 11.51
C ALA A 35 -8.01 36.02 12.19
N ASP A 36 -8.98 35.39 11.53
CA ASP A 36 -10.29 35.11 12.11
C ASP A 36 -10.19 34.21 13.34
N VAL A 37 -9.35 33.16 13.29
CA VAL A 37 -9.09 32.28 14.45
C VAL A 37 -8.42 33.06 15.58
N PHE A 38 -7.45 33.91 15.28
CA PHE A 38 -6.78 34.74 16.29
C PHE A 38 -7.76 35.72 16.95
N ARG A 39 -8.65 36.36 16.19
CA ARG A 39 -9.64 37.31 16.71
C ARG A 39 -10.64 36.69 17.69
N LEU A 40 -10.87 35.37 17.62
CA LEU A 40 -11.75 34.68 18.57
C LEU A 40 -11.16 34.62 19.99
N VAL A 41 -9.83 34.65 20.12
CA VAL A 41 -9.13 34.30 21.37
C VAL A 41 -8.18 35.41 21.84
N ILE A 42 -7.59 36.15 20.90
CA ILE A 42 -6.60 37.18 21.15
C ILE A 42 -7.16 38.54 20.69
N PRO A 43 -7.39 39.50 21.61
CA PRO A 43 -7.80 40.84 21.23
C PRO A 43 -6.63 41.54 20.54
N ALA A 44 -6.76 41.82 19.24
CA ALA A 44 -5.76 42.51 18.44
C ALA A 44 -6.45 43.52 17.51
N ASP A 45 -5.99 44.77 17.55
CA ASP A 45 -6.41 45.82 16.62
C ASP A 45 -5.57 45.78 15.34
N LEU A 46 -4.34 45.29 15.45
CA LEU A 46 -3.42 45.02 14.35
C LEU A 46 -2.84 43.61 14.52
N LEU A 47 -3.08 42.77 13.52
CA LEU A 47 -2.35 41.52 13.29
C LEU A 47 -1.61 41.73 11.98
N ALA A 48 -0.35 41.33 11.89
CA ALA A 48 0.41 41.38 10.65
C ALA A 48 1.38 40.20 10.54
N LEU A 49 1.67 39.80 9.31
CA LEU A 49 2.55 38.68 9.00
C LEU A 49 3.51 39.05 7.88
N TRP A 50 4.80 38.82 8.12
CA TRP A 50 5.84 38.84 7.10
C TRP A 50 6.41 37.44 6.93
N LEU A 51 6.70 37.05 5.69
CA LEU A 51 7.53 35.88 5.38
C LEU A 51 8.94 36.34 5.10
N TYR A 52 9.95 35.60 5.56
CA TYR A 52 11.33 35.84 5.14
C TYR A 52 11.61 35.07 3.86
N ASP A 53 12.11 35.74 2.84
CA ASP A 53 12.64 35.05 1.66
C ASP A 53 13.99 34.37 1.96
N GLU A 54 14.63 33.84 0.93
CA GLU A 54 15.88 33.08 1.09
C GLU A 54 17.08 33.92 1.52
N ASP A 55 17.06 35.21 1.21
CA ASP A 55 18.08 36.18 1.61
C ASP A 55 17.75 36.81 2.98
N GLY A 56 16.66 36.35 3.61
CA GLY A 56 16.15 36.87 4.87
C GLY A 56 15.45 38.22 4.72
N VAL A 57 15.02 38.59 3.51
CA VAL A 57 14.27 39.82 3.25
C VAL A 57 12.81 39.62 3.67
N PRO A 58 12.25 40.51 4.49
CA PRO A 58 10.84 40.41 4.88
C PRO A 58 9.91 40.79 3.72
N ILE A 59 9.01 39.89 3.37
CA ILE A 59 7.90 40.08 2.43
C ILE A 59 6.61 40.18 3.25
N LEU A 60 5.94 41.32 3.20
CA LEU A 60 4.66 41.52 3.86
C LEU A 60 3.58 40.66 3.17
N VAL A 61 2.89 39.83 3.94
CA VAL A 61 1.71 39.09 3.46
C VAL A 61 0.47 39.97 3.60
N GLU A 62 0.18 40.41 4.84
CA GLU A 62 -0.94 41.29 5.20
C GLU A 62 -0.65 41.96 6.57
N PRO A 63 -1.33 43.07 6.92
CA PRO A 63 -2.28 43.82 6.12
C PRO A 63 -1.59 44.74 5.10
N GLU A 64 -2.10 44.85 3.87
CA GLU A 64 -1.51 45.71 2.82
C GLU A 64 -1.37 47.18 3.26
N ALA A 65 -2.25 47.67 4.13
CA ALA A 65 -2.17 49.02 4.70
C ALA A 65 -0.83 49.32 5.41
N LEU A 66 -0.15 48.33 5.98
CA LEU A 66 1.18 48.52 6.59
C LEU A 66 2.29 48.74 5.56
N ALA A 67 2.07 48.42 4.29
CA ALA A 67 3.04 48.69 3.23
C ALA A 67 3.24 50.20 3.04
N GLU A 68 2.17 51.00 3.20
CA GLU A 68 2.20 52.46 3.06
C GLU A 68 2.94 53.15 4.23
N ASP A 69 2.93 52.52 5.41
CA ASP A 69 3.53 53.06 6.64
C ASP A 69 5.07 52.96 6.70
N ASN A 70 5.70 52.30 5.72
CA ASN A 70 7.16 52.09 5.63
C ASN A 70 7.78 51.64 6.97
N LEU A 71 7.15 50.62 7.58
CA LEU A 71 7.69 49.97 8.77
C LEU A 71 8.93 49.16 8.37
N LEU A 72 10.10 49.56 8.87
CA LEU A 72 11.36 48.87 8.57
C LEU A 72 11.44 47.60 9.41
N ILE A 73 11.19 46.46 8.77
CA ILE A 73 11.34 45.13 9.37
C ILE A 73 12.79 44.66 9.16
N PRO A 74 13.46 44.17 10.21
CA PRO A 74 14.84 43.66 10.12
C PRO A 74 14.92 42.40 9.27
N TYR A 75 16.10 42.20 8.65
CA TYR A 75 16.41 41.00 7.88
C TYR A 75 16.69 39.82 8.82
N ALA A 76 16.34 38.61 8.40
CA ALA A 76 16.74 37.39 9.08
C ALA A 76 18.14 36.93 8.61
N LYS A 77 19.16 36.91 9.49
CA LYS A 77 20.52 36.46 9.14
C LYS A 77 21.13 35.47 10.15
N PRO A 78 20.84 34.17 10.09
CA PRO A 78 19.59 33.51 9.68
C PRO A 78 18.46 33.67 10.72
N LEU A 79 18.78 34.33 11.83
CA LEU A 79 17.84 34.74 12.86
C LEU A 79 17.74 36.26 12.85
N VAL A 80 16.60 36.79 13.24
CA VAL A 80 16.39 38.22 13.42
C VAL A 80 17.04 38.67 14.72
N ASP A 81 17.70 39.83 14.69
CA ASP A 81 18.37 40.37 15.87
C ASP A 81 17.36 40.91 16.90
N GLY A 82 17.52 40.51 18.17
CA GLY A 82 16.59 40.84 19.25
C GLY A 82 16.45 42.35 19.53
N PRO A 83 17.55 43.12 19.61
CA PRO A 83 17.52 44.58 19.73
C PRO A 83 16.86 45.29 18.53
N GLU A 84 16.95 44.74 17.32
CA GLU A 84 16.28 45.32 16.15
C GLU A 84 14.76 45.10 16.23
N LEU A 85 14.31 43.91 16.65
CA LEU A 85 12.89 43.64 16.93
C LEU A 85 12.32 44.57 18.00
N ALA A 86 13.06 44.81 19.08
CA ALA A 86 12.63 45.73 20.14
C ALA A 86 12.45 47.17 19.63
N GLN A 87 13.29 47.62 18.69
CA GLN A 87 13.13 48.93 18.06
C GLN A 87 11.86 49.03 17.21
N VAL A 88 11.49 47.94 16.51
CA VAL A 88 10.23 47.86 15.76
C VAL A 88 9.05 47.94 16.72
N GLU A 89 9.06 47.18 17.81
CA GLU A 89 8.00 47.25 18.82
C GLU A 89 7.84 48.66 19.40
N ASP A 90 8.93 49.33 19.75
CA ASP A 90 8.89 50.69 20.28
C ASP A 90 8.35 51.70 19.28
N ARG A 91 8.63 51.51 17.98
CA ARG A 91 8.06 52.36 16.93
C ARG A 91 6.55 52.20 16.84
N ILE A 92 6.05 50.96 16.94
CA ILE A 92 4.61 50.67 16.95
C ILE A 92 3.95 51.22 18.22
N ARG A 93 4.59 51.10 19.39
CA ARG A 93 4.10 51.73 20.63
C ARG A 93 4.00 53.25 20.51
N ARG A 94 4.99 53.90 19.91
CA ARG A 94 4.96 55.36 19.63
C ARG A 94 3.86 55.75 18.64
N ALA A 95 3.40 54.83 17.79
CA ALA A 95 2.28 55.07 16.88
C ALA A 95 0.90 55.00 17.58
N GLY A 96 0.85 54.69 18.88
CA GLY A 96 -0.36 54.73 19.70
C GLY A 96 -0.88 53.38 20.19
N TYR A 97 -0.21 52.27 19.86
CA TYR A 97 -0.57 50.96 20.36
C TYR A 97 -0.07 50.76 21.80
N GLY A 98 -0.99 50.58 22.75
CA GLY A 98 -0.69 50.39 24.17
C GLY A 98 -0.10 49.02 24.52
N SER A 99 -0.27 48.02 23.65
CA SER A 99 0.26 46.67 23.81
C SER A 99 0.75 46.15 22.47
N VAL A 100 2.01 45.71 22.40
CA VAL A 100 2.66 45.23 21.17
C VAL A 100 3.46 43.99 21.49
N GLN A 101 3.30 42.95 20.67
CA GLN A 101 4.05 41.71 20.72
C GLN A 101 4.49 41.31 19.31
N LEU A 102 5.80 41.29 19.09
CA LEU A 102 6.41 40.88 17.84
C LEU A 102 7.17 39.57 18.06
N ARG A 103 6.92 38.55 17.24
CA ARG A 103 7.52 37.22 17.44
C ARG A 103 8.02 36.62 16.14
N PRO A 104 9.30 36.21 16.07
CA PRO A 104 9.79 35.42 14.95
C PRO A 104 9.18 34.02 15.00
N ILE A 105 8.79 33.52 13.83
CA ILE A 105 8.38 32.14 13.62
C ILE A 105 9.63 31.39 13.16
N ARG A 106 10.12 30.51 14.02
CA ARG A 106 11.38 29.81 13.81
C ARG A 106 11.12 28.38 13.38
N HIS A 107 11.77 27.97 12.30
CA HIS A 107 11.78 26.56 11.90
C HIS A 107 13.20 26.16 11.56
N GLY A 108 13.68 25.11 12.23
CA GLY A 108 14.94 24.50 11.86
C GLY A 108 16.18 25.40 11.99
N GLY A 109 16.21 26.29 12.99
CA GLY A 109 17.34 27.18 13.27
C GLY A 109 17.38 28.45 12.41
N GLN A 110 16.32 28.73 11.65
CA GLN A 110 16.16 29.96 10.87
C GLN A 110 14.80 30.60 11.16
N ASP A 111 14.73 31.93 11.11
CA ASP A 111 13.46 32.65 11.20
C ASP A 111 12.81 32.67 9.81
N VAL A 112 11.67 31.98 9.66
CA VAL A 112 10.97 31.80 8.38
C VAL A 112 9.86 32.82 8.17
N ALA A 113 9.36 33.41 9.26
CA ALA A 113 8.36 34.46 9.23
C ALA A 113 8.43 35.32 10.49
N LEU A 114 7.73 36.45 10.48
CA LEU A 114 7.57 37.36 11.60
C LEU A 114 6.08 37.67 11.77
N ILE A 115 5.55 37.46 12.97
CA ILE A 115 4.15 37.77 13.28
C ILE A 115 4.08 38.90 14.32
N LEU A 116 3.22 39.89 14.06
CA LEU A 116 2.98 41.05 14.91
C LEU A 116 1.55 41.02 15.42
N LEU A 117 1.39 41.24 16.73
CA LEU A 117 0.12 41.57 17.37
C LEU A 117 0.26 42.92 18.07
N ALA A 118 -0.70 43.81 17.83
CA ALA A 118 -0.80 45.06 18.57
C ALA A 118 -2.25 45.43 18.87
N ALA A 119 -2.45 46.09 20.01
CA ALA A 119 -3.73 46.60 20.47
C ALA A 119 -3.58 48.01 21.06
N PHE A 120 -4.60 48.85 20.90
CA PHE A 120 -4.65 50.18 21.52
C PHE A 120 -4.75 50.10 23.04
N SER A 121 -5.39 49.05 23.56
CA SER A 121 -5.51 48.83 25.00
C SER A 121 -4.15 48.44 25.61
N PRO A 122 -3.69 49.15 26.65
CA PRO A 122 -2.47 48.77 27.35
C PRO A 122 -2.64 47.40 28.02
N TYR A 123 -1.57 46.60 28.02
CA TYR A 123 -1.52 45.25 28.61
C TYR A 123 -2.50 44.22 28.02
N ALA A 124 -3.03 44.45 26.81
CA ALA A 124 -3.90 43.48 26.13
C ALA A 124 -3.20 42.13 25.82
N HIS A 125 -1.88 42.16 25.63
CA HIS A 125 -1.06 40.98 25.36
C HIS A 125 -0.26 40.61 26.60
N GLY A 126 -0.86 39.79 27.47
CA GLY A 126 -0.22 39.26 28.68
C GLY A 126 0.41 37.87 28.47
N GLU A 127 0.76 37.20 29.56
CA GLU A 127 1.39 35.88 29.56
C GLU A 127 0.55 34.82 28.80
N THR A 128 -0.77 34.83 28.98
CA THR A 128 -1.68 33.91 28.28
C THR A 128 -1.66 34.12 26.77
N THR A 129 -1.65 35.37 26.30
CA THR A 129 -1.49 35.69 24.87
C THR A 129 -0.14 35.21 24.36
N GLY A 130 0.93 35.41 25.13
CA GLY A 130 2.26 34.91 24.80
C GLY A 130 2.33 33.38 24.67
N ARG A 131 1.60 32.62 25.50
CA ARG A 131 1.48 31.17 25.37
C ARG A 131 0.71 30.74 24.12
N LEU A 132 -0.45 31.35 23.87
CA LEU A 132 -1.25 31.07 22.67
C LEU A 132 -0.48 31.39 21.39
N MET A 133 0.22 32.52 21.38
CA MET A 133 1.07 32.91 20.26
C MET A 133 2.22 31.93 20.07
N ALA A 134 2.86 31.43 21.14
CA ALA A 134 3.90 30.40 21.03
C ALA A 134 3.37 29.14 20.33
N VAL A 135 2.21 28.64 20.77
CA VAL A 135 1.60 27.44 20.20
C VAL A 135 1.18 27.65 18.75
N ALA A 136 0.64 28.81 18.41
CA ALA A 136 0.32 29.13 17.03
C ALA A 136 1.58 29.23 16.16
N THR A 137 2.64 29.90 16.63
CA THR A 137 3.89 29.99 15.88
C THR A 137 4.52 28.62 15.67
N ASP A 138 4.48 27.73 16.67
CA ASP A 138 5.01 26.38 16.56
C ASP A 138 4.21 25.53 15.56
N ALA A 139 2.89 25.69 15.54
CA ALA A 139 2.02 25.00 14.58
C ALA A 139 2.22 25.52 13.14
N MET A 140 2.44 26.82 12.96
CA MET A 140 2.60 27.45 11.65
C MET A 140 4.01 27.32 11.07
N ALA A 141 5.04 27.28 11.93
CA ALA A 141 6.45 27.22 11.56
C ALA A 141 6.78 26.24 10.43
N PRO A 142 6.40 24.95 10.50
CA PRO A 142 6.68 24.01 9.41
C PRO A 142 5.98 24.36 8.08
N MET A 143 4.73 24.83 8.14
CA MET A 143 3.97 25.19 6.94
C MET A 143 4.58 26.38 6.22
N LEU A 144 5.00 27.41 6.98
CA LEU A 144 5.61 28.61 6.42
C LEU A 144 7.03 28.35 5.92
N ALA A 145 7.80 27.51 6.61
CA ALA A 145 9.11 27.06 6.15
C ALA A 145 9.04 26.40 4.76
N ARG A 146 8.02 25.56 4.53
CA ARG A 146 7.76 24.95 3.22
C ARG A 146 7.54 26.00 2.14
N VAL A 147 6.71 27.01 2.39
CA VAL A 147 6.42 28.09 1.43
C VAL A 147 7.70 28.82 1.05
N VAL A 148 8.51 29.22 2.04
CA VAL A 148 9.76 29.95 1.82
C VAL A 148 10.75 29.12 0.99
N SER A 149 10.86 27.82 1.26
CA SER A 149 11.77 26.92 0.53
C SER A 149 11.42 26.69 -0.95
N SER A 150 10.20 27.03 -1.36
CA SER A 150 9.71 26.83 -2.72
C SER A 150 10.14 27.91 -3.74
N GLY A 151 10.68 29.05 -3.27
CA GLY A 151 11.06 30.21 -4.11
C GLY A 151 12.37 30.06 -4.92
N ARG A 152 13.10 28.97 -4.74
CA ARG A 152 14.53 28.82 -5.05
C ARG A 152 14.97 28.72 -6.51
N HIS A 153 14.08 28.76 -7.51
CA HIS A 153 14.43 28.11 -8.80
C HIS A 153 14.03 28.75 -10.14
N GLU A 154 13.89 30.08 -10.24
CA GLU A 154 13.79 30.70 -11.59
C GLU A 154 14.90 31.68 -12.00
N LEU A 155 15.87 32.05 -11.16
CA LEU A 155 16.80 33.14 -11.52
C LEU A 155 18.25 32.79 -11.87
N HIS A 156 18.72 31.54 -11.82
CA HIS A 156 20.11 31.23 -12.21
C HIS A 156 20.22 30.02 -13.16
N ALA A 157 20.52 30.33 -14.43
CA ALA A 157 21.03 29.36 -15.40
C ALA A 157 22.36 28.75 -14.90
N PRO A 158 22.64 27.47 -15.17
CA PRO A 158 23.77 26.76 -14.58
C PRO A 158 25.10 27.28 -15.14
N VAL A 159 25.87 27.97 -14.30
CA VAL A 159 27.31 28.18 -14.53
C VAL A 159 28.06 26.93 -14.08
N ALA A 160 28.89 26.38 -14.97
CA ALA A 160 29.63 25.15 -14.76
C ALA A 160 30.53 25.18 -13.50
N PRO A 161 30.63 24.07 -12.74
CA PRO A 161 31.45 24.04 -11.54
C PRO A 161 32.94 24.01 -11.88
N ARG A 162 33.72 24.90 -11.26
CA ARG A 162 35.18 24.78 -11.15
C ARG A 162 35.54 23.82 -10.01
N PRO A 163 36.65 23.07 -10.11
CA PRO A 163 37.04 22.09 -9.11
C PRO A 163 37.56 22.77 -7.83
N SER A 164 37.02 22.38 -6.68
CA SER A 164 37.45 22.80 -5.35
C SER A 164 38.49 21.83 -4.76
N LEU A 165 39.59 22.40 -4.26
CA LEU A 165 40.62 21.73 -3.46
C LEU A 165 40.13 21.48 -2.02
N PRO A 166 40.66 20.45 -1.33
CA PRO A 166 40.19 20.06 0.00
C PRO A 166 40.70 21.02 1.07
N THR A 167 39.79 21.55 1.90
CA THR A 167 40.15 22.31 3.11
C THR A 167 39.77 21.50 4.34
N VAL A 168 40.78 21.13 5.12
CA VAL A 168 40.67 20.53 6.45
C VAL A 168 40.35 21.64 7.46
N LEU A 169 39.40 21.40 8.36
CA LEU A 169 39.18 22.20 9.57
C LEU A 169 39.25 21.31 10.82
N PRO A 170 39.93 21.74 11.90
CA PRO A 170 40.18 20.93 13.08
C PRO A 170 39.04 21.02 14.11
N ALA A 171 38.90 19.94 14.89
CA ALA A 171 37.96 19.81 16.00
C ALA A 171 38.32 20.71 17.19
N ALA A 172 37.29 21.25 17.86
CA ALA A 172 37.40 21.90 19.17
C ALA A 172 36.61 21.10 20.23
N PRO A 173 37.04 21.08 21.50
CA PRO A 173 36.64 20.09 22.49
C PRO A 173 35.43 20.48 23.34
N ALA A 174 34.83 19.45 23.95
CA ALA A 174 33.77 19.50 24.95
C ALA A 174 34.24 20.18 26.26
N ALA A 175 33.34 20.92 26.90
CA ALA A 175 33.50 21.42 28.27
C ALA A 175 32.21 21.20 29.07
N GLU A 176 32.40 20.64 30.26
CA GLU A 176 31.40 20.22 31.24
C GLU A 176 30.72 21.39 31.96
N ALA A 177 29.53 21.07 32.51
CA ALA A 177 28.63 21.94 33.28
C ALA A 177 29.20 22.43 34.63
N PRO A 178 28.46 23.34 35.30
CA PRO A 178 28.19 23.09 36.72
C PRO A 178 26.72 23.29 37.13
N ALA A 179 26.33 22.47 38.09
CA ALA A 179 25.03 22.40 38.75
C ALA A 179 24.82 23.49 39.81
N HIS A 180 23.57 23.92 40.00
CA HIS A 180 23.11 24.64 41.19
C HIS A 180 21.73 24.13 41.68
N PRO A 181 21.42 24.29 42.97
CA PRO A 181 20.61 23.36 43.75
C PRO A 181 19.11 23.67 43.79
N ALA A 182 18.37 22.67 44.24
CA ALA A 182 16.92 22.59 44.31
C ALA A 182 16.24 23.63 45.21
N GLU A 183 15.22 24.29 44.68
CA GLU A 183 14.14 24.92 45.45
C GLU A 183 12.83 24.14 45.20
N HIS A 184 12.20 23.74 46.30
CA HIS A 184 10.91 23.04 46.33
C HIS A 184 9.77 24.03 46.04
N HIS A 185 9.07 23.87 44.91
CA HIS A 185 7.72 24.39 44.76
C HIS A 185 6.80 23.42 44.00
N ALA A 186 5.71 23.08 44.70
CA ALA A 186 4.38 22.67 44.26
C ALA A 186 4.23 21.83 42.97
N SER A 187 3.67 20.62 43.12
CA SER A 187 3.20 19.76 42.05
C SER A 187 2.34 20.50 41.02
N PRO A 188 2.70 20.47 39.72
CA PRO A 188 1.80 20.92 38.66
C PRO A 188 0.79 19.81 38.34
N VAL A 189 -0.43 20.26 38.09
CA VAL A 189 -1.45 19.50 37.34
C VAL A 189 -0.81 19.02 36.04
N ARG A 190 -1.00 17.74 35.69
CA ARG A 190 -0.46 17.10 34.48
C ARG A 190 -0.77 17.94 33.23
N GLU A 191 0.19 18.73 32.78
CA GLU A 191 0.30 19.14 31.38
C GLU A 191 0.51 17.85 30.58
N GLU A 192 -0.41 17.53 29.67
CA GLU A 192 -0.23 16.40 28.77
C GLU A 192 0.98 16.69 27.88
N ASP A 193 1.97 15.82 27.94
CA ASP A 193 3.21 15.94 27.18
C ASP A 193 2.85 15.96 25.68
N PRO A 194 3.24 16.98 24.89
CA PRO A 194 2.87 17.10 23.49
C PRO A 194 3.31 15.90 22.63
N GLY A 195 4.34 15.17 23.06
CA GLY A 195 4.71 13.88 22.44
C GLY A 195 3.66 12.78 22.68
N LEU A 196 3.01 12.79 23.84
CA LEU A 196 1.96 11.85 24.20
C LEU A 196 0.66 12.10 23.39
N ALA A 197 0.33 13.36 23.11
CA ALA A 197 -0.84 13.72 22.29
C ALA A 197 -0.70 13.22 20.83
N VAL A 198 0.50 13.32 20.25
CA VAL A 198 0.79 12.80 18.91
C VAL A 198 0.72 11.27 18.90
N LEU A 199 1.29 10.61 19.91
CA LEU A 199 1.19 9.15 20.06
C LEU A 199 -0.26 8.68 20.23
N GLY A 200 -1.07 9.41 21.01
CA GLY A 200 -2.51 9.16 21.13
C GLY A 200 -3.23 9.27 19.79
N SER A 201 -2.97 10.33 19.03
CA SER A 201 -3.54 10.52 17.69
C SER A 201 -3.15 9.40 16.72
N ILE A 202 -1.90 8.92 16.78
CA ILE A 202 -1.43 7.78 15.98
C ILE A 202 -2.12 6.48 16.41
N ALA A 203 -2.28 6.25 17.72
CA ALA A 203 -2.97 5.07 18.24
C ALA A 203 -4.44 5.05 17.80
N ASP A 204 -5.11 6.19 17.85
CA ASP A 204 -6.49 6.34 17.37
C ASP A 204 -6.59 6.08 15.86
N ALA A 205 -5.65 6.60 15.06
CA ALA A 205 -5.58 6.32 13.63
C ALA A 205 -5.41 4.81 13.34
N ILE A 206 -4.55 4.13 14.11
CA ILE A 206 -4.30 2.69 13.99
C ILE A 206 -5.55 1.87 14.36
N GLY A 207 -6.27 2.28 15.40
CA GLY A 207 -7.44 1.58 15.93
C GLY A 207 -8.74 1.83 15.16
N GLY A 208 -8.93 3.02 14.60
CA GLY A 208 -10.18 3.45 13.97
C GLY A 208 -10.30 3.16 12.47
N ALA A 209 -9.21 2.83 11.79
CA ALA A 209 -9.20 2.69 10.33
C ALA A 209 -9.86 1.40 9.84
N GLY A 210 -10.93 1.54 9.05
CA GLY A 210 -11.67 0.44 8.41
C GLY A 210 -11.00 -0.13 7.16
N THR A 211 -10.16 0.66 6.47
CA THR A 211 -9.37 0.23 5.31
C THR A 211 -7.92 0.69 5.40
N PRO A 212 -7.00 0.04 4.67
CA PRO A 212 -5.62 0.52 4.52
C PRO A 212 -5.50 1.98 4.06
N ARG A 213 -6.33 2.43 3.10
CA ARG A 213 -6.37 3.84 2.69
C ARG A 213 -6.82 4.76 3.81
N ASP A 214 -7.85 4.39 4.57
CA ASP A 214 -8.31 5.20 5.70
C ASP A 214 -7.22 5.30 6.79
N LEU A 215 -6.48 4.21 7.02
CA LEU A 215 -5.32 4.20 7.92
C LEU A 215 -4.28 5.21 7.46
N MET A 216 -3.91 5.18 6.17
CA MET A 216 -2.89 6.07 5.63
C MET A 216 -3.33 7.54 5.68
N LEU A 217 -4.60 7.83 5.39
CA LEU A 217 -5.16 9.17 5.52
C LEU A 217 -5.15 9.66 6.97
N ALA A 218 -5.64 8.85 7.91
CA ALA A 218 -5.67 9.22 9.33
C ALA A 218 -4.25 9.40 9.89
N LEU A 219 -3.32 8.53 9.50
CA LEU A 219 -1.91 8.64 9.87
C LEU A 219 -1.29 9.92 9.30
N SER A 220 -1.54 10.24 8.04
CA SER A 220 -1.06 11.48 7.41
C SER A 220 -1.51 12.72 8.20
N PHE A 221 -2.79 12.78 8.58
CA PHE A 221 -3.30 13.88 9.41
C PHE A 221 -2.64 13.95 10.80
N ALA A 222 -2.44 12.81 11.46
CA ALA A 222 -1.79 12.76 12.77
C ALA A 222 -0.32 13.19 12.69
N LEU A 223 0.37 12.83 11.60
CA LEU A 223 1.79 13.15 11.40
C LEU A 223 2.03 14.59 10.95
N GLN A 224 1.05 15.25 10.31
CA GLN A 224 1.25 16.58 9.70
C GLN A 224 1.83 17.63 10.67
N ALA A 225 1.50 17.54 11.95
CA ALA A 225 1.95 18.50 12.97
C ALA A 225 3.43 18.35 13.36
N VAL A 226 4.01 17.17 13.15
CA VAL A 226 5.39 16.85 13.57
C VAL A 226 6.31 16.51 12.38
N LEU A 227 5.76 15.89 11.34
CA LEU A 227 6.42 15.53 10.10
C LEU A 227 5.55 16.04 8.93
N PRO A 228 5.68 17.33 8.57
CA PRO A 228 4.94 17.91 7.47
C PRO A 228 5.31 17.24 6.17
N HIS A 229 4.31 16.87 5.38
CA HIS A 229 4.51 16.22 4.09
C HIS A 229 3.39 16.62 3.11
N ASP A 230 3.65 16.46 1.82
CA ASP A 230 2.71 16.74 0.73
C ASP A 230 2.17 15.44 0.12
N CYS A 231 3.00 14.40 0.12
CA CYS A 231 2.65 13.07 -0.33
C CYS A 231 3.18 12.00 0.62
N TYR A 232 2.58 10.82 0.58
CA TYR A 232 2.93 9.69 1.41
C TYR A 232 2.71 8.38 0.65
N GLU A 233 3.36 7.31 1.12
CA GLU A 233 3.06 5.96 0.69
C GLU A 233 3.46 4.95 1.77
N LEU A 234 2.77 3.82 1.80
CA LEU A 234 3.18 2.66 2.58
C LEU A 234 3.25 1.45 1.66
N LEU A 235 4.43 0.86 1.58
CA LEU A 235 4.75 -0.23 0.68
C LEU A 235 4.88 -1.54 1.46
N ILE A 236 4.22 -2.58 0.99
CA ILE A 236 4.37 -3.94 1.52
C ILE A 236 5.12 -4.79 0.48
N PRO A 237 6.30 -5.34 0.81
CA PRO A 237 6.99 -6.25 -0.09
C PRO A 237 6.22 -7.57 -0.21
N ASP A 238 6.32 -8.21 -1.37
CA ASP A 238 5.94 -9.61 -1.53
C ASP A 238 6.95 -10.55 -0.86
N GLY A 239 6.71 -11.86 -0.95
CA GLY A 239 7.57 -12.86 -0.30
C GLY A 239 9.02 -12.85 -0.81
N ASP A 240 9.23 -12.48 -2.07
CA ASP A 240 10.53 -12.50 -2.74
C ASP A 240 11.21 -11.11 -2.80
N GLY A 241 10.49 -10.04 -2.46
CA GLY A 241 10.96 -8.65 -2.46
C GLY A 241 11.00 -8.00 -3.85
N GLU A 242 10.43 -8.63 -4.87
CA GLU A 242 10.42 -8.16 -6.26
C GLU A 242 9.24 -7.22 -6.56
N HIS A 243 8.15 -7.38 -5.80
CA HIS A 243 6.95 -6.58 -5.92
C HIS A 243 6.62 -5.87 -4.62
N HIS A 244 6.12 -4.64 -4.74
CA HIS A 244 5.74 -3.81 -3.61
C HIS A 244 4.30 -3.33 -3.78
N TYR A 245 3.43 -3.70 -2.85
CA TYR A 245 2.03 -3.31 -2.86
C TYR A 245 1.81 -1.98 -2.15
N ARG A 246 1.05 -1.08 -2.77
CA ARG A 246 0.79 0.29 -2.31
C ARG A 246 -0.46 0.36 -1.45
N LEU A 247 -0.31 0.74 -0.18
CA LEU A 247 -1.44 0.84 0.74
C LEU A 247 -2.15 2.19 0.68
N GLY A 248 -1.48 3.27 0.28
CA GLY A 248 -2.06 4.61 0.25
C GLY A 248 -3.26 4.74 -0.68
N LEU A 249 -3.35 3.90 -1.70
CA LEU A 249 -4.47 3.84 -2.65
C LEU A 249 -5.42 2.66 -2.41
N HIS A 250 -5.11 1.75 -1.50
CA HIS A 250 -5.89 0.54 -1.31
C HIS A 250 -7.18 0.83 -0.53
N GLY A 251 -8.30 0.86 -1.24
CA GLY A 251 -9.64 0.99 -0.65
C GLY A 251 -10.11 -0.30 0.01
N HIS A 252 -11.26 -0.81 -0.42
CA HIS A 252 -11.78 -2.10 0.04
C HIS A 252 -11.29 -3.25 -0.85
N GLY A 253 -11.08 -4.42 -0.24
CA GLY A 253 -10.79 -5.64 -0.98
C GLY A 253 -9.71 -6.48 -0.32
N ALA A 254 -9.26 -7.51 -1.03
CA ALA A 254 -8.10 -8.29 -0.61
C ALA A 254 -6.81 -7.54 -1.02
N LEU A 255 -5.81 -7.53 -0.13
CA LEU A 255 -4.45 -7.13 -0.50
C LEU A 255 -3.99 -7.94 -1.73
N TRP A 256 -3.18 -7.33 -2.58
CA TRP A 256 -2.70 -7.92 -3.84
C TRP A 256 -3.79 -8.25 -4.88
N GLY A 257 -5.05 -7.90 -4.63
CA GLY A 257 -6.16 -8.15 -5.57
C GLY A 257 -6.18 -7.20 -6.76
N ASP A 258 -5.59 -6.02 -6.62
CA ASP A 258 -5.51 -5.01 -7.69
C ASP A 258 -4.06 -4.88 -8.21
N PRO A 259 -3.77 -5.36 -9.44
CA PRO A 259 -2.45 -5.24 -10.04
C PRO A 259 -1.99 -3.79 -10.24
N ALA A 260 -2.90 -2.82 -10.37
CA ALA A 260 -2.55 -1.41 -10.56
C ALA A 260 -1.88 -0.80 -9.32
N LEU A 261 -2.08 -1.41 -8.15
CA LEU A 261 -1.48 -1.00 -6.88
C LEU A 261 -0.15 -1.70 -6.60
N THR A 262 0.41 -2.42 -7.57
CA THR A 262 1.67 -3.15 -7.42
C THR A 262 2.78 -2.48 -8.21
N TRP A 263 3.83 -2.09 -7.51
CA TRP A 263 5.08 -1.66 -8.13
C TRP A 263 6.03 -2.83 -8.27
N ASN A 264 6.78 -2.83 -9.38
CA ASN A 264 7.91 -3.73 -9.53
C ASN A 264 9.20 -3.05 -9.05
N ARG A 265 10.23 -3.86 -8.86
CA ARG A 265 11.57 -3.40 -8.49
C ARG A 265 12.18 -2.35 -9.45
N ALA A 266 11.80 -2.38 -10.73
CA ALA A 266 12.28 -1.39 -11.70
C ALA A 266 11.64 0.00 -11.51
N THR A 267 10.42 0.07 -10.96
CA THR A 267 9.74 1.32 -10.60
C THR A 267 10.34 1.94 -9.34
N LEU A 268 10.55 1.12 -8.32
CA LEU A 268 11.19 1.50 -7.08
C LEU A 268 11.83 0.26 -6.48
N ASP A 269 13.12 0.33 -6.13
CA ASP A 269 13.81 -0.70 -5.36
C ASP A 269 14.11 -0.17 -3.95
N PRO A 270 13.18 -0.35 -2.99
CA PRO A 270 13.41 0.00 -1.59
C PRO A 270 14.65 -0.68 -1.00
N GLY A 271 14.98 -1.91 -1.40
CA GLY A 271 16.17 -2.59 -0.89
C GLY A 271 17.46 -1.83 -1.20
N SER A 272 17.56 -1.28 -2.41
CA SER A 272 18.68 -0.43 -2.83
C SER A 272 18.63 0.97 -2.19
N LEU A 273 17.44 1.59 -2.13
CA LEU A 273 17.25 2.94 -1.62
C LEU A 273 17.53 3.05 -0.12
N PHE A 274 17.17 2.01 0.63
CA PHE A 274 17.37 1.95 2.08
C PHE A 274 18.70 1.27 2.44
N ALA A 275 19.63 1.13 1.49
CA ALA A 275 21.01 0.68 1.68
C ALA A 275 21.18 -0.56 2.58
N GLY A 276 20.35 -1.60 2.39
CA GLY A 276 20.45 -2.85 3.17
C GLY A 276 19.73 -2.83 4.53
N GLY A 277 18.83 -1.88 4.75
CA GLY A 277 17.91 -1.87 5.89
C GLY A 277 18.00 -0.65 6.81
N GLY A 278 18.73 0.39 6.40
CA GLY A 278 18.76 1.67 7.09
C GLY A 278 17.51 2.51 6.80
N SER A 279 17.55 3.78 7.22
CA SER A 279 16.57 4.80 6.90
C SER A 279 16.90 5.54 5.59
N LEU A 280 15.90 6.13 4.95
CA LEU A 280 16.04 6.90 3.72
C LEU A 280 15.88 8.40 3.98
N LEU A 281 16.85 9.21 3.56
CA LEU A 281 16.75 10.67 3.55
C LEU A 281 17.32 11.23 2.25
N ILE A 282 16.44 11.85 1.47
CA ILE A 282 16.77 12.56 0.22
C ILE A 282 16.35 14.01 0.41
N HIS A 283 17.33 14.90 0.47
CA HIS A 283 17.07 16.34 0.57
C HIS A 283 16.57 16.93 -0.75
N ASP A 284 17.11 16.51 -1.90
CA ASP A 284 16.65 16.97 -3.21
C ASP A 284 16.93 15.90 -4.27
N ALA A 285 15.87 15.21 -4.71
CA ALA A 285 15.93 14.13 -5.69
C ALA A 285 16.50 14.60 -7.04
N GLN A 286 16.28 15.87 -7.41
CA GLN A 286 16.81 16.43 -8.66
C GLN A 286 18.33 16.65 -8.61
N ARG A 287 18.87 16.94 -7.42
CA ARG A 287 20.32 17.14 -7.22
C ARG A 287 21.06 15.86 -6.88
N ALA A 288 20.37 14.87 -6.32
CA ALA A 288 20.95 13.60 -5.90
C ALA A 288 21.39 12.71 -7.08
N GLY A 289 21.06 13.06 -8.33
CA GLY A 289 21.37 12.24 -9.50
C GLY A 289 20.70 10.87 -9.48
N LEU A 290 19.64 10.74 -8.67
CA LEU A 290 18.86 9.52 -8.55
C LEU A 290 17.93 9.36 -9.76
N PRO A 291 17.56 8.12 -10.12
CA PRO A 291 16.45 7.90 -11.05
C PRO A 291 15.18 8.61 -10.55
N PRO A 292 14.28 9.00 -11.46
CA PRO A 292 13.06 9.73 -11.09
C PRO A 292 12.29 8.92 -10.05
N LEU A 293 12.02 9.56 -8.90
CA LEU A 293 11.22 8.95 -7.84
C LEU A 293 9.79 8.75 -8.34
N PRO A 294 9.12 7.66 -7.96
CA PRO A 294 7.75 7.40 -8.36
C PRO A 294 6.79 8.42 -7.76
N GLU A 295 5.64 8.55 -8.39
CA GLU A 295 4.56 9.39 -7.89
C GLU A 295 3.97 8.80 -6.61
N LEU A 296 3.89 9.61 -5.55
CA LEU A 296 3.32 9.20 -4.27
C LEU A 296 1.92 9.80 -4.08
N VAL A 297 1.13 9.18 -3.21
CA VAL A 297 -0.26 9.58 -2.92
C VAL A 297 -0.27 10.93 -2.23
N THR A 298 -1.19 11.82 -2.62
CA THR A 298 -1.42 13.10 -1.91
C THR A 298 -2.78 13.08 -1.20
N VAL A 299 -2.94 13.87 -0.13
CA VAL A 299 -4.17 13.89 0.69
C VAL A 299 -5.40 14.33 -0.11
N ARG A 300 -5.25 15.27 -1.08
CA ARG A 300 -6.38 15.89 -1.81
C ARG A 300 -6.12 16.13 -3.31
N GLY A 301 -5.12 15.49 -3.92
CA GLY A 301 -4.72 15.78 -5.30
C GLY A 301 -4.29 14.57 -6.11
N ALA A 302 -3.83 14.84 -7.33
CA ALA A 302 -3.13 13.85 -8.14
C ALA A 302 -1.84 13.38 -7.44
N GLU A 303 -1.40 12.18 -7.77
CA GLU A 303 -0.10 11.67 -7.34
C GLU A 303 1.01 12.57 -7.91
N VAL A 304 2.08 12.76 -7.15
CA VAL A 304 3.19 13.62 -7.56
C VAL A 304 4.53 13.03 -7.15
N PRO A 305 5.58 13.20 -7.97
CA PRO A 305 6.92 12.78 -7.57
C PRO A 305 7.46 13.72 -6.49
N PRO A 306 7.97 13.19 -5.37
CA PRO A 306 8.53 14.01 -4.30
C PRO A 306 9.89 14.58 -4.71
N ARG A 307 10.18 15.81 -4.27
CA ARG A 307 11.50 16.43 -4.40
C ARG A 307 12.37 16.17 -3.17
N ALA A 308 11.80 16.25 -1.97
CA ALA A 308 12.43 15.73 -0.77
C ALA A 308 11.66 14.47 -0.31
N LEU A 309 12.38 13.45 0.15
CA LEU A 309 11.81 12.17 0.55
C LEU A 309 12.48 11.69 1.84
N ILE A 310 11.67 11.29 2.81
CA ILE A 310 12.11 10.60 4.00
C ILE A 310 11.38 9.26 4.10
N GLY A 311 12.03 8.23 4.61
CA GLY A 311 11.38 6.94 4.80
C GLY A 311 12.09 6.07 5.80
N VAL A 312 11.34 5.13 6.38
CA VAL A 312 11.89 4.09 7.26
C VAL A 312 11.28 2.71 6.93
N PRO A 313 12.05 1.63 7.11
CA PRO A 313 11.51 0.28 7.08
C PRO A 313 10.68 0.02 8.33
N LEU A 314 9.49 -0.53 8.14
CA LEU A 314 8.60 -0.99 9.19
C LEU A 314 9.02 -2.40 9.59
N ARG A 315 9.48 -2.58 10.83
CA ARG A 315 9.93 -3.88 11.33
C ARG A 315 9.16 -4.31 12.57
N VAL A 316 8.82 -5.59 12.59
CA VAL A 316 8.36 -6.27 13.81
C VAL A 316 9.46 -7.22 14.22
N VAL A 317 10.13 -6.89 15.33
CA VAL A 317 11.39 -7.52 15.74
C VAL A 317 12.43 -7.36 14.61
N GLU A 318 12.85 -8.44 13.95
CA GLU A 318 13.80 -8.42 12.83
C GLU A 318 13.13 -8.56 11.46
N ARG A 319 11.80 -8.75 11.42
CA ARG A 319 11.07 -9.01 10.18
C ARG A 319 10.57 -7.71 9.56
N LEU A 320 10.90 -7.51 8.28
CA LEU A 320 10.37 -6.41 7.49
C LEU A 320 8.86 -6.63 7.21
N ALA A 321 8.03 -5.73 7.71
CA ALA A 321 6.60 -5.67 7.44
C ALA A 321 6.28 -4.76 6.25
N GLY A 322 7.11 -3.74 5.99
CA GLY A 322 6.89 -2.78 4.90
C GLY A 322 7.84 -1.60 4.96
N TYR A 323 7.52 -0.54 4.22
CA TYR A 323 8.22 0.74 4.24
C TYR A 323 7.19 1.85 4.33
N ILE A 324 7.48 2.89 5.11
CA ILE A 324 6.72 4.14 5.08
C ILE A 324 7.58 5.23 4.43
N LEU A 325 6.95 5.99 3.55
CA LEU A 325 7.56 7.08 2.78
C LEU A 325 6.74 8.35 2.99
N LEU A 326 7.41 9.46 3.30
CA LEU A 326 6.83 10.80 3.35
C LEU A 326 7.61 11.72 2.40
N GLY A 327 6.90 12.41 1.53
CA GLY A 327 7.47 13.22 0.46
C GLY A 327 6.99 14.67 0.49
N SER A 328 7.83 15.56 -0.02
CA SER A 328 7.55 16.99 -0.15
C SER A 328 7.92 17.47 -1.55
N ALA A 329 7.12 18.40 -2.10
CA ALA A 329 7.41 19.08 -3.36
C ALA A 329 8.57 20.08 -3.23
N GLY A 330 8.82 20.60 -2.02
CA GLY A 330 9.96 21.44 -1.70
C GLY A 330 11.22 20.63 -1.37
N PRO A 331 12.43 21.09 -1.77
CA PRO A 331 13.69 20.46 -1.38
C PRO A 331 14.06 20.80 0.08
N GLY A 332 14.83 19.92 0.72
CA GLY A 332 15.48 20.18 2.00
C GLY A 332 14.54 20.25 3.20
N LEU A 333 13.30 19.77 3.07
CA LEU A 333 12.32 19.80 4.16
C LEU A 333 12.75 18.94 5.35
N TYR A 334 13.27 17.74 5.07
CA TYR A 334 13.56 16.73 6.09
C TYR A 334 15.00 16.76 6.57
N ARG A 335 15.20 16.38 7.83
CA ARG A 335 16.47 16.31 8.56
C ARG A 335 16.68 14.93 9.20
N GLU A 336 17.87 14.71 9.74
CA GLU A 336 18.17 13.46 10.46
C GLU A 336 17.33 13.29 11.74
N GLU A 337 16.93 14.38 12.38
CA GLU A 337 16.04 14.34 13.56
C GLU A 337 14.64 13.81 13.19
N ASP A 338 14.14 14.20 12.01
CA ASP A 338 12.87 13.73 11.47
C ASP A 338 12.91 12.22 11.18
N LEU A 339 14.08 11.69 10.84
CA LEU A 339 14.28 10.26 10.63
C LEU A 339 14.12 9.48 11.92
N VAL A 340 14.71 9.98 13.02
CA VAL A 340 14.58 9.35 14.34
C VAL A 340 13.11 9.36 14.79
N LEU A 341 12.38 10.44 14.51
CA LEU A 341 10.97 10.52 14.81
C LEU A 341 10.15 9.53 13.96
N LEU A 342 10.37 9.51 12.65
CA LEU A 342 9.67 8.62 11.74
C LEU A 342 9.95 7.15 12.04
N ASP A 343 11.17 6.80 12.46
CA ASP A 343 11.55 5.45 12.88
C ASP A 343 10.75 5.00 14.11
N ARG A 344 10.61 5.87 15.12
CA ARG A 344 9.78 5.60 16.31
C ARG A 344 8.31 5.41 15.95
N ILE A 345 7.78 6.23 15.06
CA ILE A 345 6.41 6.08 14.53
C ILE A 345 6.28 4.75 13.78
N GLY A 346 7.28 4.42 12.96
CA GLY A 346 7.36 3.18 12.22
C GLY A 346 7.30 1.95 13.12
N ALA A 347 7.96 1.98 14.28
CA ALA A 347 7.91 0.91 15.27
C ALA A 347 6.50 0.70 15.86
N VAL A 348 5.70 1.77 16.02
CA VAL A 348 4.30 1.69 16.48
C VAL A 348 3.38 1.19 15.36
N LEU A 349 3.67 1.58 14.11
CA LEU A 349 2.87 1.22 12.94
C LEU A 349 3.11 -0.22 12.46
N ALA A 350 4.32 -0.73 12.58
CA ALA A 350 4.73 -2.01 12.00
C ALA A 350 3.85 -3.21 12.42
N PRO A 351 3.45 -3.38 13.70
CA PRO A 351 2.56 -4.48 14.11
C PRO A 351 1.19 -4.43 13.43
N ARG A 352 0.65 -3.22 13.18
CA ARG A 352 -0.64 -3.07 12.49
C ARG A 352 -0.53 -3.52 11.04
N VAL A 353 0.54 -3.13 10.35
CA VAL A 353 0.81 -3.50 8.96
C VAL A 353 1.03 -5.01 8.85
N GLU A 354 1.86 -5.59 9.72
CA GLU A 354 2.06 -7.05 9.73
C GLU A 354 0.74 -7.79 10.00
N GLY A 355 -0.08 -7.29 10.93
CA GLY A 355 -1.42 -7.83 11.17
C GLY A 355 -2.32 -7.82 9.93
N MET A 356 -2.25 -6.79 9.09
CA MET A 356 -2.98 -6.74 7.81
C MET A 356 -2.46 -7.80 6.82
N VAL A 357 -1.14 -7.93 6.70
CA VAL A 357 -0.51 -8.95 5.83
C VAL A 357 -0.89 -10.36 6.29
N LEU A 358 -0.79 -10.64 7.59
CA LEU A 358 -1.12 -11.93 8.17
C LEU A 358 -2.61 -12.25 8.02
N ALA A 359 -3.50 -11.28 8.23
CA ALA A 359 -4.94 -11.46 8.03
C ALA A 359 -5.26 -11.82 6.57
N TRP A 360 -4.60 -11.17 5.60
CA TRP A 360 -4.73 -11.53 4.19
C TRP A 360 -4.17 -12.92 3.89
N GLN A 361 -2.95 -13.25 4.34
CA GLN A 361 -2.35 -14.57 4.14
C GLN A 361 -3.24 -15.68 4.71
N TYR A 362 -3.80 -15.48 5.91
CA TYR A 362 -4.76 -16.38 6.51
C TYR A 362 -6.05 -16.48 5.67
N GLY A 363 -6.56 -15.36 5.14
CA GLY A 363 -7.70 -15.35 4.23
C GLY A 363 -7.46 -16.15 2.95
N VAL A 364 -6.28 -15.98 2.31
CA VAL A 364 -5.87 -16.75 1.13
C VAL A 364 -5.74 -18.23 1.48
N LEU A 365 -5.05 -18.57 2.56
CA LEU A 365 -4.83 -19.95 2.97
C LEU A 365 -6.14 -20.62 3.36
N ARG A 366 -7.02 -19.93 4.08
CA ARG A 366 -8.37 -20.38 4.40
C ARG A 366 -9.19 -20.58 3.14
N GLY A 367 -9.14 -19.65 2.18
CA GLY A 367 -9.80 -19.81 0.88
C GLY A 367 -9.29 -21.04 0.13
N GLN A 368 -7.98 -21.28 0.11
CA GLN A 368 -7.37 -22.48 -0.45
C GLN A 368 -7.83 -23.75 0.29
N PHE A 369 -7.86 -23.74 1.62
CA PHE A 369 -8.36 -24.87 2.41
C PHE A 369 -9.85 -25.09 2.24
N ASP A 370 -10.66 -24.03 2.12
CA ASP A 370 -12.09 -24.13 1.88
C ASP A 370 -12.35 -24.70 0.49
N LEU A 371 -11.58 -24.29 -0.53
CA LEU A 371 -11.56 -24.95 -1.83
C LEU A 371 -11.20 -26.44 -1.70
N LEU A 372 -10.11 -26.77 -1.00
CA LEU A 372 -9.70 -28.16 -0.75
C LEU A 372 -10.68 -28.96 0.10
N ARG A 373 -11.51 -28.32 0.93
CA ARG A 373 -12.55 -28.96 1.76
C ARG A 373 -13.85 -29.20 1.00
N HIS A 374 -14.21 -28.33 0.06
CA HIS A 374 -15.44 -28.46 -0.74
C HIS A 374 -15.24 -29.31 -1.99
N VAL A 375 -14.02 -29.39 -2.51
CA VAL A 375 -13.63 -30.25 -3.64
C VAL A 375 -13.97 -31.73 -3.40
N PRO A 376 -13.66 -32.38 -2.26
CA PRO A 376 -14.03 -33.77 -2.01
C PRO A 376 -15.54 -34.03 -2.09
N GLY A 377 -16.40 -33.08 -1.69
CA GLY A 377 -17.86 -33.24 -1.76
C GLY A 377 -18.39 -33.23 -3.20
N HIS A 378 -17.93 -32.28 -4.02
CA HIS A 378 -18.30 -32.21 -5.43
C HIS A 378 -17.66 -33.35 -6.24
N LEU A 379 -16.38 -33.64 -6.02
CA LEU A 379 -15.69 -34.76 -6.68
C LEU A 379 -16.27 -36.12 -6.26
N ALA A 380 -16.65 -36.29 -4.99
CA ALA A 380 -17.34 -37.50 -4.54
C ALA A 380 -18.71 -37.64 -5.22
N LYS A 381 -19.44 -36.55 -5.43
CA LYS A 381 -20.72 -36.57 -6.15
C LYS A 381 -20.54 -36.90 -7.64
N VAL A 382 -19.47 -36.41 -8.27
CA VAL A 382 -19.10 -36.81 -9.64
C VAL A 382 -18.72 -38.29 -9.69
N ALA A 383 -17.89 -38.76 -8.76
CA ALA A 383 -17.50 -40.17 -8.67
C ALA A 383 -18.72 -41.09 -8.41
N GLU A 384 -19.62 -40.68 -7.52
CA GLU A 384 -20.89 -41.36 -7.23
C GLU A 384 -21.77 -41.40 -8.47
N LEU A 385 -21.91 -40.29 -9.19
CA LEU A 385 -22.69 -40.24 -10.43
C LEU A 385 -22.10 -41.15 -11.51
N LEU A 386 -20.78 -41.19 -11.64
CA LEU A 386 -20.08 -42.14 -12.52
C LEU A 386 -20.27 -43.59 -12.04
N ALA A 387 -20.39 -43.83 -10.74
CA ALA A 387 -20.60 -45.16 -10.17
C ALA A 387 -22.03 -45.69 -10.40
N THR A 388 -23.03 -44.81 -10.37
CA THR A 388 -24.44 -45.19 -10.48
C THR A 388 -24.97 -45.17 -11.90
N THR A 389 -24.24 -44.57 -12.85
CA THR A 389 -24.68 -44.46 -14.24
C THR A 389 -24.13 -45.62 -15.08
N PRO A 390 -24.99 -46.43 -15.75
CA PRO A 390 -24.54 -47.56 -16.57
C PRO A 390 -23.77 -47.11 -17.83
N PHE A 391 -24.01 -45.88 -18.30
CA PHE A 391 -23.33 -45.25 -19.42
C PHE A 391 -22.42 -44.13 -18.93
N LEU A 392 -21.13 -44.44 -18.77
CA LEU A 392 -20.15 -43.53 -18.18
C LEU A 392 -20.05 -42.19 -18.94
N GLY A 393 -20.16 -42.20 -20.27
CA GLY A 393 -20.12 -40.98 -21.09
C GLY A 393 -21.29 -40.03 -20.83
N GLU A 394 -22.51 -40.55 -20.59
CA GLU A 394 -23.67 -39.72 -20.18
C GLU A 394 -23.47 -39.12 -18.79
N GLY A 395 -22.94 -39.91 -17.86
CA GLY A 395 -22.61 -39.43 -16.51
C GLY A 395 -21.58 -38.30 -16.53
N MET A 396 -20.58 -38.41 -17.40
CA MET A 396 -19.57 -37.36 -17.61
C MET A 396 -20.17 -36.08 -18.22
N LEU A 397 -21.08 -36.21 -19.19
CA LEU A 397 -21.76 -35.05 -19.78
C LEU A 397 -22.61 -34.32 -18.75
N PHE A 398 -23.30 -35.07 -17.88
CA PHE A 398 -24.09 -34.50 -16.80
C PHE A 398 -23.21 -33.80 -15.75
N ALA A 399 -22.08 -34.41 -15.37
CA ALA A 399 -21.10 -33.80 -14.47
C ALA A 399 -20.49 -32.51 -15.05
N ALA A 400 -20.20 -32.49 -16.36
CA ALA A 400 -19.70 -31.31 -17.06
C ALA A 400 -20.76 -30.20 -17.18
N GLY A 401 -22.00 -30.54 -17.58
CA GLY A 401 -23.10 -29.59 -17.74
C GLY A 401 -23.59 -28.96 -16.43
N ALA A 402 -23.41 -29.65 -15.31
CA ALA A 402 -23.71 -29.12 -13.98
C ALA A 402 -22.57 -28.27 -13.39
N GLY A 403 -21.47 -28.03 -14.11
CA GLY A 403 -20.32 -27.26 -13.63
C GLY A 403 -19.46 -27.98 -12.58
N HIS A 404 -19.54 -29.31 -12.50
CA HIS A 404 -18.83 -30.10 -11.48
C HIS A 404 -17.50 -30.69 -11.97
N ALA A 405 -17.14 -30.52 -13.25
CA ALA A 405 -15.86 -30.98 -13.81
C ALA A 405 -14.83 -29.83 -13.86
N PRO A 406 -13.55 -30.08 -13.51
CA PRO A 406 -12.50 -29.08 -13.62
C PRO A 406 -12.22 -28.76 -15.09
N GLY A 407 -12.55 -27.54 -15.51
CA GLY A 407 -12.13 -26.85 -16.73
C GLY A 407 -11.79 -27.74 -17.95
N GLY A 408 -12.78 -27.95 -18.83
CA GLY A 408 -12.56 -28.53 -20.15
C GLY A 408 -13.27 -29.88 -20.41
N ALA A 409 -12.92 -30.53 -21.52
CA ALA A 409 -13.43 -31.86 -21.85
C ALA A 409 -12.70 -32.92 -21.03
N LEU A 410 -13.47 -33.76 -20.31
CA LEU A 410 -12.97 -34.87 -19.50
C LEU A 410 -13.04 -36.16 -20.30
N GLU A 411 -11.99 -36.97 -20.34
CA GLU A 411 -11.98 -38.29 -20.99
C GLU A 411 -11.38 -39.35 -20.06
N PHE A 412 -11.94 -40.57 -20.06
CA PHE A 412 -11.35 -41.71 -19.34
C PHE A 412 -10.87 -42.77 -20.31
N CYS A 413 -9.60 -43.13 -20.20
CA CYS A 413 -8.97 -44.19 -20.97
C CYS A 413 -8.80 -45.42 -20.08
N VAL A 414 -9.56 -46.49 -20.33
CA VAL A 414 -9.60 -47.67 -19.47
C VAL A 414 -9.10 -48.91 -20.22
N ARG A 415 -8.19 -49.67 -19.62
CA ARG A 415 -7.66 -50.91 -20.20
C ARG A 415 -8.62 -52.08 -20.01
N THR A 416 -9.42 -52.39 -21.03
CA THR A 416 -10.43 -53.47 -20.98
C THR A 416 -9.91 -54.79 -21.56
N SER A 417 -9.00 -54.77 -22.55
CA SER A 417 -8.36 -55.97 -23.11
C SER A 417 -7.02 -55.65 -23.80
N GLY A 418 -5.94 -56.38 -23.47
CA GLY A 418 -4.60 -56.20 -24.03
C GLY A 418 -3.77 -55.09 -23.38
N GLU A 419 -2.43 -55.16 -23.50
CA GLU A 419 -1.50 -54.23 -22.82
C GLU A 419 -1.37 -52.85 -23.50
N HIS A 420 -1.70 -52.76 -24.79
CA HIS A 420 -1.44 -51.56 -25.63
C HIS A 420 -2.69 -50.87 -26.18
N ARG A 421 -3.88 -51.21 -25.65
CA ARG A 421 -5.15 -50.62 -26.11
C ARG A 421 -6.04 -50.23 -24.95
N VAL A 422 -6.77 -49.14 -25.12
CA VAL A 422 -7.72 -48.62 -24.12
C VAL A 422 -9.05 -48.34 -24.78
N ALA A 423 -10.13 -48.54 -24.04
CA ALA A 423 -11.43 -47.97 -24.37
C ALA A 423 -11.44 -46.51 -23.91
N VAL A 424 -11.77 -45.58 -24.80
CA VAL A 424 -11.86 -44.15 -24.50
C VAL A 424 -13.32 -43.79 -24.26
N VAL A 425 -13.63 -43.41 -23.02
CA VAL A 425 -14.94 -42.89 -22.63
C VAL A 425 -14.93 -41.39 -22.82
N ARG A 426 -15.66 -40.92 -23.83
CA ARG A 426 -15.86 -39.49 -24.11
C ARG A 426 -17.19 -39.00 -23.51
N PRO A 427 -17.31 -37.71 -23.16
CA PRO A 427 -18.56 -37.13 -22.70
C PRO A 427 -19.67 -37.30 -23.75
N GLY A 428 -20.86 -37.70 -23.30
CA GLY A 428 -22.06 -37.87 -24.12
C GLY A 428 -22.19 -39.23 -24.82
N VAL A 429 -21.21 -40.12 -24.68
CA VAL A 429 -21.28 -41.47 -25.26
C VAL A 429 -22.18 -42.37 -24.42
N SER A 430 -23.24 -42.89 -25.05
CA SER A 430 -24.21 -43.82 -24.45
C SER A 430 -23.88 -45.29 -24.68
N THR A 431 -22.64 -45.60 -25.11
CA THR A 431 -22.16 -46.96 -25.34
C THR A 431 -21.56 -47.53 -24.04
N PRO A 432 -21.92 -48.78 -23.64
CA PRO A 432 -21.29 -49.45 -22.51
C PRO A 432 -19.77 -49.59 -22.69
N LEU A 433 -19.03 -49.58 -21.59
CA LEU A 433 -17.56 -49.70 -21.59
C LEU A 433 -17.05 -50.95 -22.32
N ALA A 434 -17.81 -52.05 -22.27
CA ALA A 434 -17.49 -53.31 -22.95
C ALA A 434 -17.55 -53.23 -24.48
N ASP A 435 -18.41 -52.35 -25.01
CA ASP A 435 -18.73 -52.24 -26.43
C ASP A 435 -18.02 -51.03 -27.09
N LEU A 436 -17.24 -50.28 -26.32
CA LEU A 436 -16.46 -49.16 -26.85
C LEU A 436 -15.31 -49.65 -27.73
N PRO A 437 -15.01 -48.92 -28.83
CA PRO A 437 -13.86 -49.24 -29.67
C PRO A 437 -12.56 -49.03 -28.87
N HIS A 438 -11.64 -49.98 -29.01
CA HIS A 438 -10.32 -49.88 -28.39
C HIS A 438 -9.36 -49.09 -29.28
N GLU A 439 -8.80 -48.02 -28.75
CA GLU A 439 -7.79 -47.20 -29.43
C GLU A 439 -6.37 -47.63 -29.01
N PRO A 440 -5.40 -47.68 -29.94
CA PRO A 440 -4.00 -47.90 -29.58
C PRO A 440 -3.45 -46.71 -28.79
N ILE A 441 -2.70 -46.96 -27.72
CA ILE A 441 -2.14 -45.89 -26.87
C ILE A 441 -0.75 -45.41 -27.29
N GLU A 442 -0.07 -46.13 -28.18
CA GLU A 442 1.31 -45.83 -28.60
C GLU A 442 1.43 -44.41 -29.18
N GLY A 443 2.40 -43.64 -28.68
CA GLY A 443 2.63 -42.24 -29.10
C GLY A 443 1.74 -41.20 -28.41
N SER A 444 0.84 -41.59 -27.50
CA SER A 444 0.00 -40.67 -26.72
C SER A 444 0.54 -40.42 -25.30
N GLY A 445 0.08 -39.32 -24.67
CA GLY A 445 0.33 -39.05 -23.25
C GLY A 445 -0.25 -40.12 -22.30
N VAL A 446 -1.26 -40.86 -22.75
CA VAL A 446 -1.87 -41.98 -22.01
C VAL A 446 -0.87 -43.13 -21.87
N ALA A 447 -0.10 -43.47 -22.91
CA ALA A 447 0.90 -44.54 -22.83
C ALA A 447 2.02 -44.26 -21.82
N GLN A 448 2.38 -42.98 -21.62
CA GLN A 448 3.39 -42.58 -20.65
C GLN A 448 2.89 -42.83 -19.22
N VAL A 449 1.71 -42.30 -18.90
CA VAL A 449 1.05 -42.48 -17.60
C VAL A 449 0.76 -43.97 -17.29
N MET A 450 0.34 -44.75 -18.29
CA MET A 450 0.05 -46.17 -18.14
C MET A 450 1.31 -47.04 -17.87
N ARG A 451 2.51 -46.58 -18.21
CA ARG A 451 3.78 -47.26 -17.90
C ARG A 451 4.29 -46.98 -16.48
N GLY A 452 3.52 -46.24 -15.67
CA GLY A 452 3.86 -45.93 -14.28
C GLY A 452 4.57 -44.58 -14.10
N GLU A 453 4.59 -43.73 -15.13
CA GLU A 453 5.19 -42.40 -15.06
C GLU A 453 4.27 -41.39 -14.32
N LEU A 454 4.86 -40.27 -13.89
CA LEU A 454 4.20 -39.14 -13.22
C LEU A 454 3.09 -38.52 -14.11
N PRO A 455 2.16 -37.71 -13.54
CA PRO A 455 1.19 -36.94 -14.34
C PRO A 455 1.84 -36.26 -15.54
N TYR A 456 1.24 -36.43 -16.72
CA TYR A 456 1.78 -35.96 -18.00
C TYR A 456 1.02 -34.72 -18.47
N LEU A 457 1.75 -33.68 -18.86
CA LEU A 457 1.19 -32.42 -19.36
C LEU A 457 1.69 -32.18 -20.78
N LEU A 458 0.76 -32.03 -21.73
CA LEU A 458 1.04 -31.67 -23.11
C LEU A 458 0.40 -30.32 -23.43
N ALA A 459 1.18 -29.39 -23.96
CA ALA A 459 0.66 -28.18 -24.59
C ALA A 459 0.86 -28.30 -26.10
N SER A 460 -0.21 -28.23 -26.88
CA SER A 460 -0.17 -28.32 -28.34
C SER A 460 -0.85 -27.11 -28.98
N GLN A 461 -0.29 -26.60 -30.07
CA GLN A 461 -0.94 -25.59 -30.91
C GLN A 461 -1.77 -26.30 -31.98
N LEU A 462 -3.08 -26.05 -32.02
CA LEU A 462 -3.93 -26.49 -33.12
C LEU A 462 -3.60 -25.68 -34.39
N GLU A 463 -3.83 -26.28 -35.57
CA GLU A 463 -3.69 -25.61 -36.88
C GLU A 463 -4.59 -24.36 -37.01
N SER A 464 -5.64 -24.27 -36.19
CA SER A 464 -6.55 -23.12 -36.07
C SER A 464 -6.00 -21.95 -35.23
N GLY A 465 -4.76 -22.03 -34.73
CA GLY A 465 -4.12 -20.98 -33.92
C GLY A 465 -4.51 -20.99 -32.43
N SER A 466 -5.40 -21.89 -32.01
CA SER A 466 -5.77 -22.06 -30.60
C SER A 466 -4.82 -23.01 -29.87
N GLN A 467 -4.30 -22.59 -28.72
CA GLN A 467 -3.53 -23.48 -27.83
C GLN A 467 -4.46 -24.39 -27.04
N VAL A 468 -4.13 -25.68 -26.99
CA VAL A 468 -4.83 -26.69 -26.18
C VAL A 468 -3.84 -27.30 -25.19
N GLY A 469 -4.21 -27.24 -23.92
CA GLY A 469 -3.52 -27.96 -22.85
C GLY A 469 -4.22 -29.30 -22.58
N VAL A 470 -3.44 -30.37 -22.44
CA VAL A 470 -3.91 -31.70 -22.04
C VAL A 470 -3.17 -32.13 -20.78
N LEU A 471 -3.90 -32.36 -19.71
CA LEU A 471 -3.39 -32.94 -18.46
C LEU A 471 -3.86 -34.39 -18.35
N VAL A 472 -2.92 -35.33 -18.25
CA VAL A 472 -3.20 -36.76 -18.13
C VAL A 472 -2.72 -37.26 -16.77
N VAL A 473 -3.63 -37.85 -16.00
CA VAL A 473 -3.34 -38.42 -14.67
C VAL A 473 -3.72 -39.91 -14.61
N PRO A 474 -3.00 -40.73 -13.82
CA PRO A 474 -3.26 -42.16 -13.73
C PRO A 474 -4.54 -42.50 -12.96
N LEU A 475 -5.27 -43.50 -13.44
CA LEU A 475 -6.34 -44.18 -12.69
C LEU A 475 -5.74 -45.39 -11.95
N ARG A 476 -5.80 -45.38 -10.62
CA ARG A 476 -5.17 -46.38 -9.75
C ARG A 476 -6.16 -47.06 -8.83
N THR A 477 -6.10 -48.39 -8.77
CA THR A 477 -6.84 -49.19 -7.78
C THR A 477 -5.86 -50.19 -7.17
N GLY A 478 -5.75 -50.20 -5.84
CA GLY A 478 -4.82 -51.10 -5.14
C GLY A 478 -3.33 -50.88 -5.45
N GLY A 479 -2.96 -49.66 -5.89
CA GLY A 479 -1.59 -49.32 -6.29
C GLY A 479 -1.24 -49.63 -7.75
N GLU A 480 -2.13 -50.31 -8.49
CA GLU A 480 -1.92 -50.62 -9.91
C GLU A 480 -2.62 -49.60 -10.82
N VAL A 481 -1.90 -49.12 -11.85
CA VAL A 481 -2.46 -48.26 -12.89
C VAL A 481 -3.20 -49.13 -13.91
N PHE A 482 -4.50 -48.91 -14.08
CA PHE A 482 -5.34 -49.64 -15.05
C PHE A 482 -5.95 -48.74 -16.13
N GLY A 483 -5.73 -47.44 -16.04
CA GLY A 483 -6.16 -46.47 -17.03
C GLY A 483 -5.56 -45.10 -16.78
N ALA A 484 -6.05 -44.10 -17.51
CA ALA A 484 -5.71 -42.70 -17.33
C ALA A 484 -6.97 -41.82 -17.48
N MET A 485 -6.96 -40.67 -16.84
CA MET A 485 -7.94 -39.61 -17.03
C MET A 485 -7.24 -38.45 -17.75
N ALA A 486 -7.84 -37.94 -18.81
CA ALA A 486 -7.37 -36.78 -19.55
C ALA A 486 -8.32 -35.60 -19.35
N VAL A 487 -7.76 -34.43 -19.09
CA VAL A 487 -8.47 -33.15 -18.97
C VAL A 487 -7.94 -32.22 -20.05
N THR A 488 -8.82 -31.74 -20.93
CA THR A 488 -8.47 -30.95 -22.10
C THR A 488 -9.01 -29.53 -21.94
N SER A 489 -8.14 -28.53 -21.82
CA SER A 489 -8.54 -27.11 -21.68
C SER A 489 -8.26 -26.32 -22.97
N GLU A 490 -9.24 -25.53 -23.40
CA GLU A 490 -9.08 -24.57 -24.50
C GLU A 490 -8.56 -23.24 -23.96
N GLY A 491 -7.45 -22.71 -24.52
CA GLY A 491 -6.92 -21.38 -24.20
C GLY A 491 -5.49 -21.34 -23.66
N LEU A 492 -5.01 -20.12 -23.40
CA LEU A 492 -3.60 -19.78 -23.06
C LEU A 492 -3.18 -20.12 -21.61
N ARG A 493 -4.08 -20.64 -20.76
CA ARG A 493 -3.77 -20.89 -19.35
C ARG A 493 -3.14 -22.28 -19.17
N PRO A 494 -1.86 -22.39 -18.80
CA PRO A 494 -1.28 -23.69 -18.46
C PRO A 494 -1.91 -24.24 -17.16
N PHE A 495 -2.01 -25.57 -17.06
CA PHE A 495 -2.44 -26.22 -15.81
C PHE A 495 -1.46 -25.92 -14.68
N SER A 496 -1.98 -25.46 -13.55
CA SER A 496 -1.21 -25.22 -12.33
C SER A 496 -1.00 -26.50 -11.51
N ARG A 497 -0.11 -26.45 -10.52
CA ARG A 497 0.08 -27.56 -9.56
C ARG A 497 -1.22 -27.91 -8.81
N SER A 498 -2.06 -26.91 -8.56
CA SER A 498 -3.38 -27.11 -7.96
C SER A 498 -4.30 -27.88 -8.89
N ASP A 499 -4.31 -27.56 -10.19
CA ASP A 499 -5.13 -28.28 -11.18
C ASP A 499 -4.69 -29.74 -11.32
N MET A 500 -3.37 -30.00 -11.26
CA MET A 500 -2.82 -31.36 -11.24
C MET A 500 -3.29 -32.15 -9.99
N ALA A 501 -3.26 -31.52 -8.82
CA ALA A 501 -3.71 -32.15 -7.58
C ALA A 501 -5.21 -32.46 -7.61
N LEU A 502 -6.03 -31.54 -8.13
CA LEU A 502 -7.48 -31.72 -8.28
C LEU A 502 -7.81 -32.83 -9.28
N ALA A 503 -7.13 -32.85 -10.43
CA ALA A 503 -7.30 -33.91 -11.43
C ALA A 503 -6.91 -35.28 -10.85
N GLN A 504 -5.79 -35.37 -10.12
CA GLN A 504 -5.39 -36.63 -9.47
C GLN A 504 -6.42 -37.07 -8.41
N GLN A 505 -6.92 -36.15 -7.58
CA GLN A 505 -7.95 -36.47 -6.58
C GLN A 505 -9.24 -37.00 -7.21
N LEU A 506 -9.69 -36.40 -8.33
CA LEU A 506 -10.85 -36.92 -9.06
C LEU A 506 -10.58 -38.30 -9.65
N ALA A 507 -9.39 -38.50 -10.24
CA ALA A 507 -8.98 -39.79 -10.77
C ALA A 507 -8.95 -40.88 -9.68
N ASP A 508 -8.44 -40.57 -8.49
CA ASP A 508 -8.40 -41.48 -7.35
C ASP A 508 -9.80 -41.82 -6.82
N LEU A 509 -10.73 -40.87 -6.85
CA LEU A 509 -12.13 -41.09 -6.46
C LEU A 509 -12.92 -41.89 -7.52
N ALA A 510 -12.69 -41.65 -8.80
CA ALA A 510 -13.37 -42.34 -9.90
C ALA A 510 -12.81 -43.74 -10.17
N ALA A 511 -11.53 -43.98 -9.89
CA ALA A 511 -10.82 -45.21 -10.21
C ALA A 511 -11.47 -46.49 -9.66
N PRO A 512 -11.93 -46.58 -8.40
CA PRO A 512 -12.61 -47.77 -7.89
C PRO A 512 -13.86 -48.13 -8.68
N HIS A 513 -14.64 -47.12 -9.11
CA HIS A 513 -15.87 -47.31 -9.86
C HIS A 513 -15.60 -47.74 -11.30
N LEU A 514 -14.60 -47.14 -11.94
CA LEU A 514 -14.15 -47.51 -13.28
C LEU A 514 -13.52 -48.91 -13.31
N ASP A 515 -12.77 -49.31 -12.27
CA ASP A 515 -12.23 -50.67 -12.17
C ASP A 515 -13.35 -51.70 -11.97
N LEU A 516 -14.38 -51.38 -11.18
CA LEU A 516 -15.56 -52.24 -11.03
C LEU A 516 -16.31 -52.40 -12.37
N ALA A 517 -16.57 -51.30 -13.09
CA ALA A 517 -17.21 -51.31 -14.41
C ALA A 517 -16.39 -52.14 -15.42
N ARG A 518 -15.07 -51.97 -15.42
CA ARG A 518 -14.12 -52.73 -16.24
C ARG A 518 -14.15 -54.24 -15.94
N ARG A 519 -14.10 -54.62 -14.65
CA ARG A 519 -14.16 -56.04 -14.24
C ARG A 519 -15.51 -56.67 -14.55
N SER A 520 -16.60 -55.93 -14.37
CA SER A 520 -17.94 -56.40 -14.72
C SER A 520 -18.11 -56.62 -16.23
N SER A 521 -17.40 -55.84 -17.04
CA SER A 521 -17.36 -55.96 -18.51
C SER A 521 -16.50 -57.15 -18.98
N GLY A 522 -15.53 -57.59 -18.18
CA GLY A 522 -14.68 -58.77 -18.45
C GLY A 522 -15.30 -60.10 -18.01
N LEU A 523 -16.35 -60.07 -17.19
CA LEU A 523 -17.16 -61.25 -16.89
C LEU A 523 -18.08 -61.50 -18.09
N ALA A 524 -17.74 -62.48 -18.92
CA ALA A 524 -18.63 -62.96 -19.97
C ALA A 524 -20.01 -63.27 -19.37
N LEU A 525 -21.01 -62.43 -19.66
CA LEU A 525 -22.39 -62.80 -19.44
C LEU A 525 -22.64 -64.13 -20.18
N PRO A 526 -23.32 -65.12 -19.56
CA PRO A 526 -23.67 -66.34 -20.27
C PRO A 526 -24.38 -65.96 -21.58
N PRO A 527 -24.09 -66.65 -22.70
CA PRO A 527 -24.57 -66.25 -24.02
C PRO A 527 -26.09 -66.09 -23.99
N MET A 528 -26.54 -64.84 -23.97
CA MET A 528 -27.96 -64.53 -24.08
C MET A 528 -28.33 -64.50 -25.56
N PRO A 529 -29.28 -65.34 -26.01
CA PRO A 529 -29.76 -65.29 -27.38
C PRO A 529 -30.34 -63.90 -27.69
N GLY A 530 -30.15 -63.41 -28.92
CA GLY A 530 -30.29 -62.00 -29.31
C GLY A 530 -31.62 -61.31 -29.00
N TRP A 531 -32.68 -62.06 -28.68
CA TRP A 531 -33.99 -61.55 -28.25
C TRP A 531 -34.05 -61.13 -26.76
N LYS A 532 -33.05 -61.50 -25.95
CA LYS A 532 -32.90 -61.05 -24.55
C LYS A 532 -31.90 -59.91 -24.36
N ARG A 533 -31.23 -59.47 -25.43
CA ARG A 533 -30.39 -58.27 -25.37
C ARG A 533 -31.34 -57.06 -25.25
N PRO A 534 -31.17 -56.19 -24.23
CA PRO A 534 -31.96 -54.97 -24.16
C PRO A 534 -31.57 -54.07 -25.34
N THR A 535 -32.37 -54.09 -26.40
CA THR A 535 -32.29 -53.10 -27.48
C THR A 535 -32.92 -51.82 -26.95
N PHE A 536 -32.13 -50.96 -26.33
CA PHE A 536 -32.55 -49.59 -26.05
C PHE A 536 -32.49 -48.81 -27.37
N ARG A 537 -33.57 -48.87 -28.15
CA ARG A 537 -33.81 -47.89 -29.21
C ARG A 537 -34.32 -46.61 -28.56
N THR A 538 -33.58 -45.52 -28.71
CA THR A 538 -34.04 -44.17 -28.39
C THR A 538 -35.34 -43.87 -29.12
N GLU A 539 -36.38 -43.40 -28.41
CA GLU A 539 -37.69 -43.02 -28.96
C GLU A 539 -37.64 -41.90 -30.02
N ARG A 540 -36.46 -41.33 -30.30
CA ARG A 540 -36.25 -40.29 -31.32
C ARG A 540 -36.38 -40.77 -32.77
N GLU A 541 -36.38 -42.08 -33.04
CA GLU A 541 -36.51 -42.63 -34.41
C GLU A 541 -37.93 -43.11 -34.77
N ARG A 542 -38.96 -42.80 -33.98
CA ARG A 542 -40.38 -43.14 -34.30
C ARG A 542 -41.19 -41.99 -34.91
N GLY A 543 -40.52 -40.93 -35.36
CA GLY A 543 -41.14 -39.78 -35.99
C GLY A 543 -40.71 -39.59 -37.44
N GLU A 544 -40.93 -40.59 -38.30
CA GLU A 544 -41.12 -40.41 -39.75
C GLU A 544 -42.36 -41.17 -40.19
#